data_AF-A0A957GT88-F1
#
_entry.id   AF-A0A957GT88-F1
#
_cell.length_a   1.000
_cell.length_b   1.000
_cell.length_c   1.000
_cell.angle_alpha   90.00
_cell.angle_beta   90.00
_cell.angle_gamma   90.00
#
_symmetry.space_group_name_H-M   'P 1'
#
loop_
_entity.id
_entity.type
_entity.pdbx_description
1 polymer ?
#
loop_
_entity_poly.entity_id
_entity_poly.type
_entity_poly.pdbx_seq_one_letter_code
_entity_poly.pdbx_strand_id
1 'polypeptide(L)' 'GKIVLFTTHDLALAAQANRLILLGKTGIIADGPPHALFQETACWEQVGLPLPAWLHIHEKISPT' A
#
# COMPACT_ATOMS: atom_id res chain seq x y z
N GLY A 1 15.53 18.90 4.05
CA GLY A 1 14.43 17.93 3.81
C GLY A 1 13.50 17.93 5.00
N LYS A 2 12.21 17.65 4.78
CA LYS A 2 11.23 17.44 5.85
C LYS A 2 10.67 16.03 5.72
N ILE A 3 10.45 15.36 6.84
CA ILE A 3 9.73 14.09 6.88
C ILE A 3 8.26 14.42 7.16
N VAL A 4 7.35 13.84 6.38
CA VAL A 4 5.91 13.93 6.61
C VAL A 4 5.42 12.54 6.96
N LEU A 5 4.80 12.41 8.13
CA LEU A 5 4.13 11.20 8.55
C LEU A 5 2.64 11.48 8.68
N PHE A 6 1.81 10.63 8.10
CA PHE A 6 0.36 10.71 8.20
C PHE A 6 -0.22 9.29 8.25
N THR A 7 -1.42 9.18 8.82
CA THR A 7 -2.22 7.95 8.78
C THR A 7 -3.49 8.24 8.02
N THR A 8 -3.91 7.30 7.17
CA THR A 8 -5.10 7.45 6.35
C THR A 8 -5.71 6.10 6.04
N HIS A 9 -7.02 6.09 5.79
CA HIS A 9 -7.73 4.97 5.17
C HIS A 9 -7.95 5.19 3.66
N ASP A 10 -7.55 6.36 3.13
CA ASP A 10 -7.57 6.68 1.71
C ASP A 10 -6.32 6.11 1.02
N LEU A 11 -6.50 5.04 0.26
CA LEU A 11 -5.42 4.37 -0.45
C LEU A 11 -4.87 5.18 -1.64
N ALA A 12 -5.63 6.10 -2.21
CA ALA A 12 -5.13 6.99 -3.26
C ALA A 12 -4.15 8.03 -2.69
N LEU A 13 -4.40 8.52 -1.46
CA LEU A 13 -3.43 9.35 -0.74
C LEU A 13 -2.23 8.53 -0.26
N ALA A 14 -2.47 7.33 0.29
CA ALA A 14 -1.41 6.44 0.75
C ALA A 14 -0.44 6.06 -0.39
N ALA A 15 -0.95 5.84 -1.60
CA ALA A 15 -0.14 5.53 -2.79
C ALA A 15 0.84 6.65 -3.17
N GLN A 16 0.63 7.89 -2.71
CA GLN A 16 1.54 9.02 -2.96
C GLN A 16 2.74 9.05 -1.99
N ALA A 17 2.70 8.25 -0.91
CA ALA A 17 3.81 8.17 0.04
C ALA A 17 5.01 7.44 -0.57
N ASN A 18 6.23 7.78 -0.13
CA ASN A 18 7.41 7.01 -0.51
C ASN A 18 7.51 5.66 0.21
N ARG A 19 6.83 5.53 1.35
CA ARG A 19 6.86 4.37 2.24
C ARG A 19 5.50 4.20 2.91
N LEU A 20 5.03 2.97 2.99
CA LEU A 20 3.83 2.56 3.70
C LEU A 20 4.20 1.67 4.87
N ILE A 21 3.49 1.86 5.97
CA ILE A 21 3.49 0.97 7.13
C ILE A 21 2.04 0.53 7.32
N LEU A 22 1.80 -0.77 7.19
CA LEU A 22 0.49 -1.37 7.40
C LEU A 22 0.36 -1.75 8.87
N LEU A 23 -0.67 -1.19 9.53
CA LEU A 23 -0.96 -1.45 10.94
C LEU A 23 -2.18 -2.36 11.05
N GLY A 24 -1.99 -3.51 11.68
CA GLY A 24 -3.03 -4.46 12.04
C GLY A 24 -3.35 -4.44 13.53
N LYS A 25 -4.24 -5.33 13.94
CA LYS A 25 -4.65 -5.49 15.35
C LYS A 25 -3.50 -5.84 16.29
N THR A 26 -2.46 -6.50 15.79
CA THR A 26 -1.33 -7.00 16.58
C THR A 26 -0.05 -6.15 16.42
N GLY A 27 -0.09 -5.08 15.62
CA GLY A 27 1.07 -4.22 15.35
C GLY A 27 1.33 -4.01 13.86
N ILE A 28 2.61 -3.85 13.50
CA ILE A 28 3.02 -3.66 12.10
C ILE A 28 2.92 -4.98 11.36
N ILE A 29 2.08 -5.02 10.33
CA ILE A 29 1.93 -6.16 9.43
C ILE A 29 3.01 -6.12 8.34
N ALA A 30 3.24 -4.94 7.76
CA ALA A 30 4.19 -4.75 6.67
C ALA A 30 4.76 -3.34 6.65
N ASP A 31 5.93 -3.20 6.06
CA ASP A 31 6.65 -1.95 5.92
C ASP A 31 7.46 -1.99 4.60
N GLY A 32 7.20 -1.04 3.70
CA GLY A 32 7.86 -1.01 2.39
C GLY A 32 7.33 0.07 1.45
N PRO A 33 7.82 0.13 0.21
CA PRO A 33 7.30 1.05 -0.78
C PRO A 33 5.88 0.62 -1.25
N PRO A 34 5.00 1.56 -1.61
CA PRO A 34 3.62 1.23 -1.98
C PRO A 34 3.49 0.17 -3.06
N HIS A 35 4.29 0.28 -4.13
CA HIS A 35 4.23 -0.66 -5.26
C HIS A 35 4.49 -2.12 -4.85
N ALA A 36 5.34 -2.36 -3.85
CA ALA A 36 5.61 -3.70 -3.35
C ALA A 36 4.46 -4.17 -2.46
N LEU A 37 4.04 -3.33 -1.49
CA LEU A 37 3.00 -3.72 -0.55
C LEU A 37 1.62 -3.91 -1.20
N PHE A 38 1.30 -3.20 -2.27
CA PHE A 38 0.04 -3.40 -3.00
C PHE A 38 -0.05 -4.76 -3.71
N GLN A 39 1.07 -5.43 -3.95
CA GLN A 39 1.08 -6.80 -4.49
C GLN A 39 0.90 -7.86 -3.39
N GLU A 40 1.07 -7.50 -2.11
CA GLU A 40 0.98 -8.40 -0.96
C GLU A 40 -0.46 -8.52 -0.44
N THR A 41 -1.34 -9.14 -1.22
CA THR A 41 -2.79 -9.23 -0.93
C THR A 41 -3.09 -9.79 0.47
N ALA A 42 -2.31 -10.76 0.95
CA ALA A 42 -2.46 -11.35 2.29
C ALA A 42 -2.28 -10.33 3.44
N CYS A 43 -1.48 -9.27 3.25
CA CYS A 43 -1.33 -8.22 4.26
C CYS A 43 -2.60 -7.36 4.37
N TRP A 44 -3.27 -7.08 3.25
CA TRP A 44 -4.45 -6.22 3.21
C TRP A 44 -5.69 -6.86 3.84
N GLU A 45 -5.81 -8.19 3.74
CA GLU A 45 -6.83 -8.95 4.48
C GLU A 45 -6.68 -8.78 6.00
N GLN A 46 -5.45 -8.77 6.51
CA GLN A 46 -5.18 -8.60 7.94
C GLN A 46 -5.42 -7.16 8.43
N VAL A 47 -5.19 -6.16 7.58
CA VAL A 47 -5.50 -4.75 7.85
C VAL A 47 -7.01 -4.52 7.83
N GLY A 48 -7.76 -5.31 7.06
CA GLY A 48 -9.21 -5.15 6.88
C GLY A 48 -9.58 -3.96 5.97
N LEU A 49 -8.64 -3.50 5.15
CA LEU A 49 -8.89 -2.48 4.13
C LEU A 49 -9.01 -3.14 2.76
N PRO A 50 -10.16 -3.03 2.08
CA PRO A 50 -10.32 -3.59 0.75
C PRO A 50 -9.45 -2.82 -0.26
N LEU A 51 -8.66 -3.55 -1.04
CA LEU A 51 -7.91 -2.95 -2.15
C LEU A 51 -8.89 -2.55 -3.27
N PRO A 52 -8.93 -1.27 -3.69
CA PRO A 52 -9.71 -0.83 -4.83
C PRO A 52 -9.20 -1.47 -6.12
N ALA A 53 -10.10 -1.68 -7.09
CA ALA A 53 -9.80 -2.42 -8.32
C ALA A 53 -8.65 -1.82 -9.16
N TRP A 54 -8.42 -0.51 -9.07
CA TRP A 54 -7.31 0.15 -9.78
C TRP A 54 -5.92 -0.22 -9.24
N LEU A 55 -5.83 -0.86 -8.06
CA LEU A 55 -4.57 -1.41 -7.55
C LEU A 55 -4.26 -2.80 -8.10
N HIS A 56 -5.24 -3.48 -8.69
CA HIS A 56 -5.06 -4.80 -9.32
C HIS A 56 -4.56 -4.70 -10.78
N ILE A 57 -4.24 -3.50 -11.28
CA ILE A 57 -3.82 -3.34 -12.67
C ILE A 57 -2.38 -3.84 -12.80
N HIS A 58 -2.22 -5.07 -13.28
CA HIS A 58 -0.95 -5.56 -13.80
C HIS A 58 -0.67 -4.83 -15.12
N GLU A 59 0.08 -3.73 -15.06
CA GLU A 59 0.57 -3.10 -16.28
C GLU A 59 1.61 -4.04 -16.91
N LYS A 60 1.18 -4.79 -17.92
CA LYS A 60 2.07 -5.50 -18.83
C LYS A 60 2.77 -4.46 -19.68
N ILE A 61 3.84 -3.88 -19.15
CA ILE A 61 4.72 -3.00 -19.93
C ILE A 61 5.48 -3.92 -20.90
N SER A 62 4.97 -4.05 -22.12
CA SER A 62 5.69 -4.68 -23.23
C SER A 62 6.56 -3.60 -23.86
N PRO A 63 7.91 -3.67 -23.81
CA PRO A 63 8.73 -2.77 -24.60
C PRO A 63 8.66 -3.24 -26.06
N THR A 64 8.40 -2.30 -26.97
CA THR A 64 8.64 -2.46 -28.41
C THR A 64 10.03 -1.90 -28.73
#